data_AF-A0A7V6Q2T4-F1
#
_entry.id   AF-A0A7V6Q2T4-F1
#
_cell.length_a   1.000
_cell.length_b   1.000
_cell.length_c   1.000
_cell.angle_alpha   90.00
_cell.angle_beta   90.00
_cell.angle_gamma   90.00
#
_symmetry.space_group_name_H-M   'P 1'
#
loop_
_entity.id
_entity.type
_entity.pdbx_description
1 polymer ?
#
loop_
_entity_poly.entity_id
_entity_poly.type
_entity_poly.pdbx_seq_one_letter_code
_entity_poly.pdbx_strand_id
1 'polypeptide(L)'
;MKRLETMFLIIGAQAFVTLLLSFTNESELMEKIAGGICILLFGVGCTVVYRQIYKNPYMDCYKLIKAFRVQRHDFLNHLQIIYTMIQLKKYERVLDYINSIKKNDEALSKIYTLKDPELICSLLEVVSLIRQKEIDVLVDITEDFSIQKMSRIASDLTQMVERLVSKLDEVEGQKQIKIVLNNSRIELGSESLHEKIMLHSKPVIGSHIYNFKKRESF
;
A
#
# COMPACT_ATOMS: atom_id res chain seq x y z
N MET A 1 13.89 11.37 14.83
CA MET A 1 14.18 12.33 15.91
C MET A 1 13.06 12.38 16.96
N LYS A 2 11.84 12.84 16.63
CA LYS A 2 10.72 12.98 17.60
C LYS A 2 10.33 11.72 18.40
N ARG A 3 10.59 10.50 17.91
CA ARG A 3 10.25 9.23 18.59
C ARG A 3 11.23 8.84 19.71
N LEU A 4 12.48 9.28 19.60
CA LEU A 4 13.51 9.02 20.60
C LEU A 4 13.27 9.90 21.84
N GLU A 5 12.91 11.16 21.61
CA GLU A 5 12.53 12.13 22.63
C GLU A 5 11.33 11.65 23.46
N THR A 6 10.29 11.10 22.81
CA THR A 6 9.14 10.54 23.54
C THR A 6 9.51 9.33 24.41
N MET A 7 10.48 8.52 23.99
CA MET A 7 10.92 7.35 24.75
C MET A 7 11.71 7.77 26.00
N PHE A 8 12.64 8.72 25.86
CA PHE A 8 13.37 9.28 26.99
C PHE A 8 12.46 10.01 27.98
N LEU A 9 11.42 10.69 27.49
CA LEU A 9 10.47 11.41 28.34
C LEU A 9 9.62 10.45 29.18
N ILE A 10 9.16 9.34 28.61
CA ILE A 10 8.40 8.31 29.36
C ILE A 10 9.28 7.63 30.42
N ILE A 11 10.50 7.22 30.05
CA ILE A 11 11.44 6.57 30.98
C ILE A 11 11.83 7.55 32.10
N GLY A 12 12.09 8.81 31.76
CA GLY A 12 12.44 9.87 32.71
C GLY A 12 11.29 10.20 33.68
N ALA A 13 10.06 10.33 33.17
CA ALA A 13 8.87 10.56 34.01
C ALA A 13 8.64 9.39 34.98
N GLN A 14 8.85 8.16 34.53
CA GLN A 14 8.67 6.98 35.36
C GLN A 14 9.74 6.88 36.46
N ALA A 15 11.00 7.17 36.15
CA ALA A 15 12.08 7.24 37.15
C ALA A 15 11.80 8.32 38.22
N PHE A 16 11.25 9.47 37.80
CA PHE A 16 10.90 10.56 38.69
C PHE A 16 9.75 10.21 39.65
N VAL A 17 8.70 9.54 39.16
CA VAL A 17 7.58 9.07 40.00
C VAL A 17 8.05 8.04 41.01
N THR A 18 8.90 7.09 40.61
CA THR A 18 9.48 6.09 41.53
C THR A 18 10.34 6.75 42.62
N LEU A 19 11.13 7.77 42.26
CA LEU A 19 11.94 8.54 43.20
C LEU A 19 11.08 9.30 44.21
N LEU A 20 10.02 9.98 43.76
CA LEU A 20 9.10 10.73 44.62
C LEU A 20 8.38 9.83 45.64
N LEU A 21 7.91 8.66 45.19
CA LEU A 21 7.25 7.70 46.07
C LEU A 21 8.19 7.10 47.13
N SER A 22 9.49 7.01 46.84
CA SER A 22 10.51 6.57 47.80
C SER A 22 10.74 7.57 48.95
N PHE A 23 10.38 8.85 48.78
CA PHE A 23 10.54 9.89 49.80
C PHE A 23 9.31 10.04 50.71
N THR A 24 8.15 9.51 50.32
CA THR A 24 6.91 9.57 51.11
C THR A 24 6.69 8.26 51.86
N ASN A 25 7.41 8.03 52.96
CA ASN A 25 7.41 6.73 53.64
C ASN A 25 7.12 6.85 55.14
N GLU A 26 5.92 6.44 55.57
CA GLU A 26 5.62 6.15 56.99
C GLU A 26 4.75 4.89 57.22
N SER A 27 4.24 4.19 56.19
CA SER A 27 3.49 2.94 56.43
C SER A 27 3.81 1.80 55.45
N GLU A 28 4.01 0.61 56.01
CA GLU A 28 4.39 -0.63 55.28
C GLU A 28 3.35 -1.04 54.21
N LEU A 29 2.08 -0.65 54.40
CA LEU A 29 1.01 -0.89 53.43
C LEU A 29 1.14 0.00 52.19
N MET A 30 1.56 1.26 52.37
CA MET A 30 1.75 2.20 51.26
C MET A 30 2.94 1.81 50.40
N GLU A 31 3.98 1.22 50.99
CA GLU A 31 5.14 0.70 50.27
C GLU A 31 4.76 -0.45 49.31
N LYS A 32 3.92 -1.40 49.77
CA LYS A 32 3.44 -2.52 48.93
C LYS A 32 2.53 -2.04 47.79
N ILE A 33 1.66 -1.06 48.03
CA ILE A 33 0.77 -0.47 47.01
C ILE A 33 1.59 0.31 45.98
N ALA A 34 2.55 1.12 46.43
CA ALA A 34 3.44 1.88 45.54
C ALA A 34 4.28 0.96 44.64
N GLY A 35 4.83 -0.13 45.20
CA GLY A 35 5.55 -1.14 44.43
C GLY A 35 4.69 -1.79 43.34
N GLY A 36 3.43 -2.12 43.66
CA GLY A 36 2.47 -2.67 42.70
C GLY A 36 2.15 -1.71 41.54
N ILE A 37 1.96 -0.42 41.83
CA ILE A 37 1.71 0.61 40.82
C ILE A 37 2.93 0.80 39.91
N CYS A 38 4.14 0.80 40.47
CA CYS A 38 5.38 0.92 39.70
C CYS A 38 5.57 -0.24 38.71
N ILE A 39 5.25 -1.47 39.12
CA ILE A 39 5.33 -2.66 38.25
C ILE A 39 4.29 -2.58 37.13
N LEU A 40 3.06 -2.15 37.44
CA LEU A 40 2.01 -1.96 36.42
C LEU A 40 2.40 -0.89 35.40
N LEU A 41 2.90 0.25 35.86
CA LEU A 41 3.35 1.34 34.98
C LEU A 41 4.53 0.90 34.11
N PHE A 42 5.47 0.12 34.65
CA PHE A 42 6.56 -0.47 33.88
C PHE A 42 6.06 -1.45 32.83
N GLY A 43 5.10 -2.33 33.17
CA GLY A 43 4.49 -3.23 32.20
C GLY A 43 3.78 -2.50 31.06
N VAL A 44 3.05 -1.43 31.36
CA VAL A 44 2.39 -0.58 30.36
C VAL A 44 3.43 0.16 29.51
N GLY A 45 4.46 0.72 30.13
CA GLY A 45 5.58 1.39 29.46
C GLY A 45 6.32 0.46 28.50
N CYS A 46 6.69 -0.74 28.95
CA CYS A 46 7.27 -1.79 28.12
C CYS A 46 6.36 -2.18 26.96
N THR A 47 5.04 -2.28 27.17
CA THR A 47 4.08 -2.59 26.10
C THR A 47 3.98 -1.47 25.07
N VAL A 48 4.00 -0.21 25.49
CA VAL A 48 4.00 0.97 24.60
C VAL A 48 5.30 1.05 23.81
N VAL A 49 6.45 0.89 24.46
CA VAL A 49 7.77 0.88 23.82
C VAL A 49 7.90 -0.31 22.86
N TYR A 50 7.48 -1.50 23.27
CA TYR A 50 7.44 -2.69 22.42
C TYR A 50 6.57 -2.44 21.18
N ARG A 51 5.37 -1.88 21.36
CA ARG A 51 4.52 -1.46 20.24
C ARG A 51 5.17 -0.38 19.39
N GLN A 52 5.91 0.58 19.95
CA GLN A 52 6.49 1.69 19.19
C GLN A 52 7.78 1.33 18.45
N ILE A 53 8.58 0.40 18.98
CA ILE A 53 9.82 -0.10 18.36
C ILE A 53 9.51 -1.17 17.30
N TYR A 54 8.57 -2.10 17.58
CA TYR A 54 8.23 -3.17 16.63
C TYR A 54 7.18 -2.76 15.59
N LYS A 55 6.38 -1.71 15.83
CA LYS A 55 5.45 -1.18 14.81
C LYS A 55 6.17 -0.24 13.84
N ASN A 56 6.92 -0.92 12.97
CA ASN A 56 7.11 -0.66 11.54
C ASN A 56 7.98 0.52 11.08
N PRO A 57 9.27 0.24 10.82
CA PRO A 57 9.94 0.69 9.60
C PRO A 57 10.42 -0.47 8.69
N TYR A 58 10.46 -1.72 9.18
CA TYR A 58 10.94 -2.88 8.42
C TYR A 58 9.89 -3.53 7.51
N MET A 59 8.60 -3.41 7.83
CA MET A 59 7.52 -3.99 7.01
C MET A 59 7.39 -3.26 5.67
N ASP A 60 7.63 -1.96 5.66
CA ASP A 60 7.54 -1.14 4.43
C ASP A 60 8.68 -1.46 3.46
N CYS A 61 9.89 -1.69 3.98
CA CYS A 61 11.04 -2.10 3.17
C CYS A 61 10.85 -3.49 2.55
N TYR A 62 10.27 -4.45 3.29
CA TYR A 62 9.98 -5.78 2.76
C TYR A 62 8.97 -5.74 1.60
N LYS A 63 7.88 -4.96 1.72
CA LYS A 63 6.90 -4.79 0.64
C LYS A 63 7.55 -4.17 -0.61
N LEU A 64 8.40 -3.17 -0.42
CA LEU A 64 9.13 -2.53 -1.53
C LEU A 64 10.08 -3.51 -2.22
N ILE A 65 10.84 -4.29 -1.45
CA ILE A 65 11.72 -5.33 -2.00
C ILE A 65 10.91 -6.39 -2.76
N LYS A 66 9.74 -6.79 -2.25
CA LYS A 66 8.85 -7.74 -2.92
C LYS A 66 8.35 -7.18 -4.26
N ALA A 67 7.84 -5.95 -4.29
CA ALA A 67 7.39 -5.29 -5.51
C ALA A 67 8.54 -5.16 -6.53
N PHE A 68 9.73 -4.78 -6.06
CA PHE A 68 10.92 -4.67 -6.91
C PHE A 68 11.37 -6.03 -7.48
N ARG A 69 11.25 -7.12 -6.71
CA ARG A 69 11.57 -8.47 -7.18
C ARG A 69 10.65 -8.89 -8.33
N VAL A 70 9.36 -8.56 -8.26
CA VAL A 70 8.39 -8.83 -9.32
C VAL A 70 8.72 -8.03 -10.58
N GLN A 71 8.95 -6.72 -10.44
CA GLN A 71 9.35 -5.87 -11.56
C GLN A 71 10.64 -6.36 -12.23
N ARG A 72 11.64 -6.77 -11.43
CA ARG A 72 12.90 -7.32 -11.94
C ARG A 72 12.68 -8.60 -12.75
N HIS A 73 11.78 -9.46 -12.29
CA HIS A 73 11.42 -10.68 -13.02
C HIS A 73 10.86 -10.33 -14.41
N ASP A 74 9.92 -9.39 -14.48
CA ASP A 74 9.29 -8.98 -15.74
C ASP A 74 10.30 -8.31 -16.68
N PHE A 75 11.18 -7.46 -16.14
CA PHE A 75 12.27 -6.84 -16.90
C PHE A 75 13.23 -7.89 -17.50
N LEU A 76 13.64 -8.88 -16.71
CA LEU A 76 14.51 -9.96 -17.20
C LEU A 76 13.82 -10.78 -18.29
N ASN A 77 12.51 -11.00 -18.19
CA ASN A 77 11.74 -11.67 -19.22
C ASN A 77 11.73 -10.87 -20.53
N HIS A 78 11.51 -9.55 -20.48
CA HIS A 78 11.61 -8.69 -21.66
C HIS A 78 13.00 -8.76 -22.32
N LEU A 79 14.07 -8.72 -21.52
CA LEU A 79 15.43 -8.88 -22.03
C LEU A 79 15.64 -10.25 -22.67
N GLN A 80 15.12 -11.32 -22.08
CA GLN A 80 15.21 -12.68 -22.63
C GLN A 80 14.50 -12.76 -23.99
N ILE A 81 13.29 -12.21 -24.11
CA ILE A 81 12.54 -12.20 -25.37
C ILE A 81 13.29 -11.43 -26.45
N ILE A 82 13.81 -10.24 -26.12
CA ILE A 82 14.64 -9.43 -27.03
C ILE A 82 15.88 -10.23 -27.46
N TYR A 83 16.59 -10.80 -26.50
CA TYR A 83 17.79 -11.59 -26.75
C TYR A 83 17.52 -12.77 -27.69
N THR A 84 16.45 -13.54 -27.43
CA THR A 84 16.05 -14.65 -28.30
C THR A 84 15.65 -14.18 -29.70
N MET A 85 14.94 -13.06 -29.84
CA MET A 85 14.61 -12.51 -31.16
C MET A 85 15.86 -12.09 -31.94
N ILE A 86 16.84 -11.49 -31.27
CA ILE A 86 18.14 -11.14 -31.85
C ILE A 86 18.88 -12.40 -32.30
N GLN A 87 18.95 -13.43 -31.46
CA GLN A 87 19.57 -14.72 -31.83
C GLN A 87 18.91 -15.38 -33.05
N LEU A 88 17.59 -15.25 -33.16
CA LEU A 88 16.81 -15.73 -34.30
C LEU A 88 16.84 -14.79 -35.52
N LYS A 89 17.67 -13.73 -35.48
CA LYS A 89 17.82 -12.71 -36.54
C LYS A 89 16.52 -11.98 -36.91
N LYS A 90 15.57 -11.88 -35.98
CA LYS A 90 14.26 -11.21 -36.16
C LYS A 90 14.33 -9.73 -35.81
N TYR A 91 15.27 -8.98 -36.39
CA TYR A 91 15.58 -7.61 -35.96
C TYR A 91 14.41 -6.62 -36.09
N GLU A 92 13.61 -6.72 -37.15
CA GLU A 92 12.44 -5.84 -37.33
C GLU A 92 11.43 -6.01 -36.18
N ARG A 93 11.18 -7.26 -35.76
CA ARG A 93 10.28 -7.56 -34.64
C ARG A 93 10.81 -7.11 -33.28
N VAL A 94 12.14 -6.98 -33.13
CA VAL A 94 12.74 -6.48 -31.89
C VAL A 94 12.35 -5.02 -31.67
N LEU A 95 12.39 -4.19 -32.72
CA LEU A 95 11.99 -2.79 -32.63
C LEU A 95 10.51 -2.65 -32.30
N ASP A 96 9.65 -3.44 -32.93
CA ASP A 96 8.21 -3.46 -32.63
C ASP A 96 7.95 -3.87 -31.17
N TYR A 97 8.67 -4.87 -30.68
CA TYR A 97 8.55 -5.33 -29.30
C TYR A 97 9.06 -4.30 -28.28
N ILE A 98 10.18 -3.63 -28.55
CA ILE A 98 10.67 -2.54 -27.67
C ILE A 98 9.66 -1.39 -27.64
N ASN A 99 9.08 -1.04 -28.79
CA ASN A 99 8.06 -0.01 -28.87
C ASN A 99 6.77 -0.40 -28.12
N SER A 100 6.39 -1.68 -28.14
CA SER A 100 5.23 -2.16 -27.37
C SER A 100 5.49 -2.11 -25.85
N ILE A 101 6.70 -2.50 -25.40
CA ILE A 101 7.09 -2.34 -23.99
C ILE A 101 6.99 -0.86 -23.57
N LYS A 102 7.55 0.04 -24.37
CA LYS A 102 7.56 1.48 -24.07
C LYS A 102 6.15 2.04 -23.91
N LYS A 103 5.21 1.63 -24.76
CA LYS A 103 3.79 2.05 -24.66
C LYS A 103 3.11 1.47 -23.41
N ASN A 104 3.41 0.22 -23.08
CA ASN A 104 2.77 -0.45 -21.96
C ASN A 104 3.26 0.06 -20.59
N ASP A 105 4.44 0.68 -20.52
CA ASP A 105 5.04 1.20 -19.29
C ASP A 105 4.60 2.62 -18.88
N GLU A 106 3.66 3.24 -19.60
CA GLU A 106 3.04 4.50 -19.18
C GLU A 106 2.36 4.39 -17.81
N ALA A 107 1.74 3.23 -17.53
CA ALA A 107 1.12 2.95 -16.24
C ALA A 107 2.14 2.96 -15.09
N LEU A 108 3.29 2.30 -15.26
CA LEU A 108 4.35 2.28 -14.26
C LEU A 108 4.97 3.67 -14.07
N SER A 109 5.21 4.37 -15.18
CA SER A 109 5.75 5.74 -15.16
C SER A 109 4.88 6.68 -14.34
N LYS A 110 3.55 6.58 -14.48
CA LYS A 110 2.62 7.34 -13.64
C LYS A 110 2.72 6.92 -12.18
N ILE A 111 2.73 5.62 -11.85
CA ILE A 111 2.85 5.15 -10.46
C ILE A 111 4.11 5.70 -9.77
N TYR A 112 5.24 5.79 -10.48
CA TYR A 112 6.49 6.33 -9.91
C TYR A 112 6.46 7.84 -9.62
N THR A 113 5.45 8.58 -10.08
CA THR A 113 5.27 10.00 -9.72
C THR A 113 4.74 10.19 -8.29
N LEU A 114 4.20 9.13 -7.68
CA LEU A 114 3.64 9.16 -6.33
C LEU A 114 4.74 9.32 -5.28
N LYS A 115 4.39 9.89 -4.13
CA LYS A 115 5.30 10.12 -3.00
C LYS A 115 5.19 9.08 -1.88
N ASP A 116 4.09 8.32 -1.84
CA ASP A 116 3.82 7.33 -0.79
C ASP A 116 4.32 5.93 -1.20
N PRO A 117 5.38 5.39 -0.55
CA PRO A 117 5.92 4.07 -0.87
C PRO A 117 4.92 2.93 -0.67
N GLU A 118 4.01 3.02 0.30
CA GLU A 118 3.04 1.95 0.55
C GLU A 118 2.05 1.85 -0.61
N LEU A 119 1.54 2.99 -1.07
CA LEU A 119 0.68 3.09 -2.24
C LEU A 119 1.38 2.61 -3.52
N ILE A 120 2.63 3.04 -3.74
CA ILE A 120 3.44 2.58 -4.88
C ILE A 120 3.51 1.05 -4.88
N CYS A 121 3.89 0.44 -3.75
CA CYS A 121 4.00 -1.01 -3.65
C CYS A 121 2.69 -1.71 -3.99
N SER A 122 1.56 -1.23 -3.45
CA SER A 122 0.25 -1.82 -3.70
C SER A 122 -0.20 -1.69 -5.15
N LEU A 123 0.02 -0.53 -5.78
CA LEU A 123 -0.30 -0.33 -7.20
C LEU A 123 0.57 -1.20 -8.09
N LEU A 124 1.87 -1.34 -7.80
CA LEU A 124 2.77 -2.21 -8.55
C LEU A 124 2.35 -3.68 -8.45
N GLU A 125 1.97 -4.15 -7.25
CA GLU A 125 1.49 -5.52 -7.05
C GLU A 125 0.18 -5.77 -7.82
N VAL A 126 -0.76 -4.83 -7.77
CA VAL A 126 -2.02 -4.89 -8.53
C VAL A 126 -1.79 -4.88 -10.03
N VAL A 127 -0.96 -3.97 -10.54
CA VAL A 127 -0.64 -3.90 -11.97
C VAL A 127 0.01 -5.19 -12.45
N SER A 128 0.93 -5.76 -11.67
CA SER A 128 1.55 -7.03 -12.03
C SER A 128 0.53 -8.18 -12.05
N LEU A 129 -0.38 -8.25 -11.06
CA LEU A 129 -1.43 -9.27 -11.01
C LEU A 129 -2.37 -9.19 -12.22
N ILE A 130 -2.75 -7.98 -12.63
CA ILE A 130 -3.59 -7.76 -13.82
C ILE A 130 -2.83 -8.19 -15.09
N ARG A 131 -1.57 -7.80 -15.23
CA ARG A 131 -0.73 -8.15 -16.39
C ARG A 131 -0.46 -9.65 -16.51
N GLN A 132 -0.31 -10.37 -15.39
CA GLN A 132 -0.18 -11.84 -15.38
C GLN A 132 -1.41 -12.55 -15.95
N LYS A 133 -2.56 -11.87 -16.02
CA LYS A 133 -3.80 -12.37 -16.60
C LYS A 133 -4.01 -11.92 -18.05
N GLU A 134 -2.98 -11.34 -18.67
CA GLU A 134 -3.03 -10.80 -20.04
C GLU A 134 -4.11 -9.72 -20.22
N ILE A 135 -4.39 -8.96 -19.15
CA ILE A 135 -5.34 -7.85 -19.15
C ILE A 135 -4.55 -6.53 -19.25
N ASP A 136 -4.98 -5.64 -20.15
CA ASP A 136 -4.37 -4.33 -20.30
C ASP A 136 -4.71 -3.44 -19.11
N VAL A 137 -3.74 -2.64 -18.65
CA VAL A 137 -3.95 -1.73 -17.53
C VAL A 137 -3.62 -0.30 -17.90
N LEU A 138 -4.54 0.61 -17.62
CA LEU A 138 -4.33 2.05 -17.74
C LEU A 138 -4.35 2.67 -16.35
N VAL A 139 -3.32 3.44 -16.03
CA VAL A 139 -3.27 4.20 -14.78
C VAL A 139 -3.40 5.68 -15.12
N ASP A 140 -4.19 6.41 -14.34
CA ASP A 140 -4.28 7.85 -14.43
C ASP A 140 -4.22 8.47 -13.05
N ILE A 141 -3.37 9.48 -12.88
CA ILE A 141 -3.10 10.11 -11.59
C ILE A 141 -3.30 11.61 -11.77
N THR A 142 -4.32 12.13 -11.09
CA THR A 142 -4.76 13.52 -11.21
C THR A 142 -4.31 14.30 -9.98
N GLU A 143 -3.26 15.11 -10.16
CA GLU A 143 -2.60 16.01 -9.19
C GLU A 143 -2.26 15.42 -7.81
N ASP A 144 -1.52 16.20 -6.99
CA ASP A 144 -0.77 15.81 -5.78
C ASP A 144 -1.58 14.94 -4.80
N PHE A 145 -1.65 13.64 -5.08
CA PHE A 145 -2.33 12.64 -4.26
C PHE A 145 -1.57 12.49 -2.95
N SER A 146 -1.95 13.29 -1.95
CA SER A 146 -1.37 13.28 -0.61
C SER A 146 -2.36 12.68 0.36
N ILE A 147 -2.28 11.37 0.58
CA ILE A 147 -3.14 10.71 1.57
C ILE A 147 -2.29 10.18 2.72
N GLN A 148 -2.29 10.98 3.78
CA GLN A 148 -1.81 10.54 5.07
C GLN A 148 -2.75 9.46 5.62
N LYS A 149 -2.22 8.26 5.86
CA LYS A 149 -2.83 7.05 6.46
C LYS A 149 -3.58 6.14 5.47
N MET A 150 -2.83 5.31 4.77
CA MET A 150 -3.39 4.49 3.69
C MET A 150 -3.12 2.97 3.74
N SER A 151 -2.68 2.45 4.89
CA SER A 151 -2.48 1.01 5.10
C SER A 151 -3.74 0.14 4.87
N ARG A 152 -4.95 0.71 4.94
CA ARG A 152 -6.22 -0.01 4.67
C ARG A 152 -6.62 -0.10 3.19
N ILE A 153 -6.24 0.89 2.38
CA ILE A 153 -6.68 0.93 0.96
C ILE A 153 -5.93 -0.12 0.14
N ALA A 154 -4.70 -0.49 0.54
CA ALA A 154 -3.91 -1.53 -0.11
C ALA A 154 -4.64 -2.89 -0.19
N SER A 155 -5.19 -3.38 0.92
CA SER A 155 -5.93 -4.65 0.95
C SER A 155 -7.23 -4.57 0.15
N ASP A 156 -7.92 -3.43 0.25
CA ASP A 156 -9.19 -3.21 -0.44
C ASP A 156 -8.98 -3.12 -1.96
N LEU A 157 -7.87 -2.53 -2.40
CA LEU A 157 -7.47 -2.43 -3.80
C LEU A 157 -7.24 -3.82 -4.41
N THR A 158 -6.45 -4.67 -3.73
CA THR A 158 -6.19 -6.03 -4.21
C THR A 158 -7.48 -6.84 -4.33
N GLN A 159 -8.34 -6.81 -3.31
CA GLN A 159 -9.61 -7.54 -3.33
C GLN A 159 -10.54 -7.05 -4.46
N MET A 160 -10.59 -5.74 -4.70
CA MET A 160 -11.40 -5.18 -5.78
C MET A 160 -10.88 -5.58 -7.16
N VAL A 161 -9.57 -5.57 -7.34
CA VAL A 161 -8.93 -6.00 -8.58
C VAL A 161 -9.19 -7.48 -8.82
N GLU A 162 -9.01 -8.34 -7.81
CA GLU A 162 -9.32 -9.76 -7.90
C GLU A 162 -10.77 -9.99 -8.33
N ARG A 163 -11.72 -9.26 -7.74
CA ARG A 163 -13.13 -9.33 -8.14
C ARG A 163 -13.36 -8.94 -9.59
N LEU A 164 -12.70 -7.87 -10.09
CA LEU A 164 -12.81 -7.44 -11.48
C LEU A 164 -12.14 -8.44 -12.44
N VAL A 165 -10.97 -8.96 -12.07
CA VAL A 165 -10.24 -9.97 -12.83
C VAL A 165 -11.07 -11.24 -12.96
N SER A 166 -11.67 -11.74 -11.87
CA SER A 166 -12.53 -12.92 -11.93
C SER A 166 -13.73 -12.75 -12.86
N LYS A 167 -14.33 -11.56 -12.90
CA LYS A 167 -15.42 -11.26 -13.85
C LYS A 167 -14.93 -11.14 -15.28
N LEU A 168 -13.75 -10.55 -15.48
CA LEU A 168 -13.14 -10.43 -16.81
C LEU A 168 -12.65 -11.77 -17.35
N ASP A 169 -12.33 -12.75 -16.51
CA ASP A 169 -11.98 -14.10 -16.94
C ASP A 169 -13.13 -14.75 -17.75
N GLU A 170 -14.39 -14.42 -17.44
CA GLU A 170 -15.60 -14.93 -18.13
C GLU A 170 -15.95 -14.19 -19.42
N VAL A 171 -15.28 -13.07 -19.73
CA VAL A 171 -15.58 -12.23 -20.91
C VAL A 171 -14.65 -12.57 -22.06
N GLU A 172 -15.20 -12.79 -23.26
CA GLU A 172 -14.43 -12.91 -24.50
C GLU A 172 -14.18 -11.52 -25.13
N GLY A 173 -12.93 -11.23 -25.49
CA GLY A 173 -12.54 -9.98 -26.16
C GLY A 173 -11.39 -9.24 -25.47
N GLN A 174 -11.20 -7.96 -25.83
CA GLN A 174 -10.19 -7.11 -25.19
C GLN A 174 -10.59 -6.80 -23.75
N LYS A 175 -9.68 -7.15 -22.82
CA LYS A 175 -9.84 -6.95 -21.38
C LYS A 175 -8.96 -5.78 -20.98
N GLN A 176 -9.57 -4.72 -20.47
CA GLN A 176 -8.83 -3.57 -19.96
C GLN A 176 -9.38 -3.14 -18.59
N ILE A 177 -8.47 -2.81 -17.67
CA ILE A 177 -8.77 -2.19 -16.38
C ILE A 177 -8.15 -0.80 -16.33
N LYS A 178 -8.95 0.21 -16.02
CA LYS A 178 -8.53 1.58 -15.77
C LYS A 178 -8.53 1.87 -14.28
N ILE A 179 -7.38 2.32 -13.76
CA ILE A 179 -7.16 2.75 -12.39
C ILE A 179 -6.99 4.27 -12.39
N VAL A 180 -7.90 4.99 -11.75
CA VAL A 180 -7.83 6.45 -11.63
C VAL A 180 -7.62 6.84 -10.17
N LEU A 181 -6.56 7.58 -9.90
CA LEU A 181 -6.28 8.17 -8.61
C LEU A 181 -6.55 9.67 -8.69
N ASN A 182 -7.42 10.16 -7.81
CA ASN A 182 -7.76 11.57 -7.63
C ASN A 182 -7.61 11.91 -6.15
N ASN A 183 -7.34 13.16 -5.79
CA ASN A 183 -7.07 13.78 -4.47
C ASN A 183 -7.62 13.10 -3.20
N SER A 184 -8.66 12.28 -3.24
CA SER A 184 -9.12 11.46 -2.09
C SER A 184 -9.80 10.12 -2.47
N ARG A 185 -9.66 9.65 -3.72
CA ARG A 185 -10.45 8.53 -4.24
C ARG A 185 -9.64 7.68 -5.21
N ILE A 186 -9.84 6.37 -5.14
CA ILE A 186 -9.34 5.43 -6.15
C ILE A 186 -10.55 4.87 -6.88
N GLU A 187 -10.56 5.02 -8.20
CA GLU A 187 -11.60 4.48 -9.06
C GLU A 187 -10.99 3.34 -9.89
N LEU A 188 -11.64 2.19 -9.86
CA LEU A 188 -11.28 1.01 -10.62
C LEU A 188 -12.44 0.70 -11.55
N GLY A 189 -12.20 0.66 -12.86
CA GLY A 189 -13.26 0.36 -13.81
C GLY A 189 -12.76 -0.43 -15.00
N SER A 190 -13.68 -1.14 -15.66
CA SER A 190 -13.43 -1.79 -16.94
C SER A 190 -14.52 -1.41 -17.91
N GLU A 191 -14.13 -0.91 -19.09
CA GLU A 191 -15.07 -0.58 -20.17
C GLU A 191 -15.78 -1.84 -20.67
N SER A 192 -15.05 -2.96 -20.76
CA SER A 192 -15.58 -4.26 -21.18
C SER A 192 -16.69 -4.78 -20.25
N LEU A 193 -16.64 -4.45 -18.95
CA LEU A 193 -17.67 -4.83 -17.98
C LEU A 193 -18.75 -3.76 -17.76
N HIS A 194 -18.60 -2.55 -18.30
CA HIS A 194 -19.41 -1.38 -17.94
C HIS A 194 -19.52 -1.18 -16.41
N GLU A 195 -18.52 -1.61 -15.65
CA GLU A 195 -18.52 -1.62 -14.19
C GLU A 195 -17.42 -0.71 -13.66
N LYS A 196 -17.79 0.16 -12.71
CA LYS A 196 -16.89 1.07 -12.02
C LYS A 196 -17.06 0.90 -10.52
N ILE A 197 -16.00 0.52 -9.84
CA ILE A 197 -15.93 0.39 -8.39
C ILE A 197 -15.13 1.58 -7.85
N MET A 198 -15.69 2.31 -6.88
CA MET A 198 -15.04 3.48 -6.28
C MET A 198 -14.68 3.24 -4.83
N LEU A 199 -13.44 3.56 -4.47
CA LEU A 199 -12.95 3.67 -3.10
C LEU A 199 -12.87 5.14 -2.72
N HIS A 200 -13.58 5.50 -1.65
CA HIS A 200 -13.39 6.77 -0.97
C HIS A 200 -12.41 6.58 0.19
N SER A 201 -11.42 7.46 0.28
CA SER A 201 -10.84 7.82 1.58
C SER A 201 -11.97 8.43 2.40
N LYS A 202 -12.67 7.63 3.19
CA LYS A 202 -13.68 8.18 4.10
C LYS A 202 -12.98 8.99 5.19
N PRO A 203 -13.36 10.27 5.44
CA PRO A 203 -13.31 10.72 6.82
C PRO A 203 -14.31 9.85 7.58
N VAL A 204 -13.93 9.40 8.77
CA VAL A 204 -14.79 8.61 9.66
C VAL A 204 -16.22 9.14 9.60
N ILE A 205 -17.17 8.33 9.08
CA ILE A 205 -18.62 8.26 9.36
C ILE A 205 -19.34 7.60 8.14
N GLY A 206 -20.08 6.52 8.40
CA GLY A 206 -21.25 6.08 7.61
C GLY A 206 -21.00 5.25 6.34
N SER A 207 -21.28 3.95 6.40
CA SER A 207 -21.35 2.98 5.28
C SER A 207 -22.58 3.20 4.39
N HIS A 208 -22.36 3.66 3.14
CA HIS A 208 -23.31 3.44 2.05
C HIS A 208 -22.58 3.00 0.78
N ILE A 209 -22.90 1.80 0.32
CA ILE A 209 -22.57 1.28 -1.01
C ILE A 209 -23.65 1.86 -1.94
N TYR A 210 -23.28 2.78 -2.82
CA TYR A 210 -24.18 3.24 -3.88
C TYR A 210 -23.92 2.44 -5.15
N ASN A 211 -24.86 1.56 -5.50
CA ASN A 211 -24.99 1.00 -6.85
C ASN A 211 -25.51 2.10 -7.77
N PHE A 212 -24.65 2.70 -8.60
CA PHE A 212 -25.11 3.60 -9.66
C PHE A 212 -25.41 2.79 -10.92
N LYS A 213 -26.70 2.54 -11.13
CA LYS A 213 -27.27 2.04 -12.38
C LYS A 213 -27.34 3.20 -13.38
N LYS A 214 -26.69 3.01 -14.54
CA LYS A 214 -26.92 3.58 -15.88
C LYS A 214 -27.67 4.92 -15.98
N ARG A 215 -27.04 5.93 -16.56
CA ARG A 215 -27.74 6.90 -17.43
C ARG A 215 -27.00 7.03 -18.76
N GLU A 216 -27.70 6.60 -19.81
CA GLU A 216 -27.47 6.95 -21.20
C GLU A 216 -27.72 8.45 -21.40
N SER A 217 -26.94 9.09 -22.27
CA SER A 217 -27.44 10.00 -23.32
C SER A 217 -26.29 10.51 -24.18
N PHE A 218 -26.30 10.07 -25.44
CA PHE A 218 -25.78 10.66 -26.69
C PHE A 218 -24.35 11.20 -26.75
#